data_AF-A0A0J9SJP2-F1
#
_entry.id   AF-A0A0J9SJP2-F1
#
_cell.length_a   1.000
_cell.length_b   1.000
_cell.length_c   1.000
_cell.angle_alpha   90.00
_cell.angle_beta   90.00
_cell.angle_gamma   90.00
#
_symmetry.space_group_name_H-M   'P 1'
#
loop_
_entity.id
_entity.type
_entity.pdbx_description
1 polymer ?
#
loop_
_entity_poly.entity_id
_entity_poly.type
_entity_poly.pdbx_seq_one_letter_code
_entity_poly.pdbx_strand_id
1 'polypeptide(L)'
;MTLDSKIYTLDEFKEHDNLEFSQTHINVLYKSFFDSPCHDNSYSYDHCEPDKSYERIKQQHRELYKKFERNLKIITYKTEHYENFETNKDKLCFYLKYWFYDNLISKSVTQDEFENFLALWNEQKSEKCKECDCQFEINKISAIKELKSIYDYFLFTDAYKKISKINNEISKKIYCQYIDNAKIKYSLDKEICAKRSDHYCREFKKYIEKYLVQNQLKETKMKEQKAKQKMKQNILLSLLLIFIISILLVLLFLIFEILP
;
A
#
# COMPACT_ATOMS: atom_id res chain seq x y z
N MET A 1 24.42 -7.49 -0.66
CA MET A 1 24.10 -6.09 -1.03
C MET A 1 24.68 -5.23 0.09
N THR A 2 25.83 -4.60 -0.15
CA THR A 2 26.53 -3.76 0.84
C THR A 2 26.90 -2.43 0.22
N LEU A 3 26.05 -1.45 0.49
CA LEU A 3 26.37 -0.07 0.81
C LEU A 3 25.09 0.43 1.51
N ASP A 4 25.20 1.22 2.58
CA ASP A 4 24.07 1.81 3.31
C ASP A 4 23.16 2.62 2.36
N SER A 5 22.27 1.94 1.64
CA SER A 5 21.28 2.60 0.82
C SER A 5 20.27 3.21 1.79
N LYS A 6 20.23 4.54 1.82
CA LYS A 6 19.25 5.31 2.57
C LYS A 6 17.86 4.66 2.42
N ILE A 7 17.22 4.38 3.54
CA ILE A 7 15.83 3.93 3.59
C ILE A 7 14.99 5.19 3.73
N TYR A 8 14.06 5.36 2.80
CA TYR A 8 13.18 6.50 2.76
C TYR A 8 11.93 6.24 3.60
N THR A 9 11.49 7.28 4.29
CA THR A 9 10.26 7.28 5.07
C THR A 9 9.07 7.77 4.23
N LEU A 10 7.85 7.53 4.70
CA LEU A 10 6.64 8.03 4.02
C LEU A 10 6.69 9.55 3.79
N ASP A 11 7.24 10.29 4.75
CA ASP A 11 7.31 11.75 4.68
C ASP A 11 8.33 12.24 3.66
N GLU A 12 9.43 11.52 3.46
CA GLU A 12 10.43 11.85 2.45
C GLU A 12 9.96 11.62 1.01
N PHE A 13 8.94 10.78 0.79
CA PHE A 13 8.33 10.65 -0.53
C PHE A 13 7.44 11.85 -0.91
N LYS A 14 7.06 12.69 0.04
CA LYS A 14 6.09 13.79 -0.14
C LYS A 14 6.72 15.09 -0.69
N GLU A 15 7.81 15.03 -1.43
CA GLU A 15 8.37 16.21 -2.11
C GLU A 15 7.32 16.88 -3.02
N HIS A 16 6.93 18.12 -2.68
CA HIS A 16 6.07 19.02 -3.47
C HIS A 16 4.72 18.42 -3.89
N ASP A 17 3.81 18.19 -2.94
CA ASP A 17 2.39 17.87 -3.20
C ASP A 17 2.17 16.74 -4.22
N ASN A 18 2.80 15.58 -3.99
CA ASN A 18 2.49 14.38 -4.77
C ASN A 18 1.04 13.91 -4.49
N LEU A 19 0.08 14.48 -5.24
CA LEU A 19 -1.36 14.27 -5.08
C LEU A 19 -1.77 12.81 -5.28
N GLU A 20 -1.11 12.11 -6.19
CA GLU A 20 -1.34 10.68 -6.42
C GLU A 20 -1.11 9.86 -5.16
N PHE A 21 -0.13 10.26 -4.36
CA PHE A 21 0.22 9.57 -3.13
C PHE A 21 -0.66 10.00 -1.95
N SER A 22 -0.97 11.29 -1.85
CA SER A 22 -1.74 11.88 -0.73
C SER A 22 -3.17 11.35 -0.64
N GLN A 23 -3.77 10.96 -1.77
CA GLN A 23 -5.14 10.48 -1.85
C GLN A 23 -5.30 8.96 -1.71
N THR A 24 -4.19 8.20 -1.59
CA THR A 24 -4.29 6.75 -1.40
C THR A 24 -4.89 6.43 -0.03
N HIS A 25 -5.67 5.35 0.05
CA HIS A 25 -6.29 4.93 1.31
C HIS A 25 -5.24 4.67 2.40
N ILE A 26 -4.10 4.08 2.04
CA ILE A 26 -2.99 3.86 2.98
C ILE A 26 -2.44 5.17 3.56
N ASN A 27 -2.28 6.22 2.75
CA ASN A 27 -1.72 7.48 3.24
C ASN A 27 -2.71 8.22 4.16
N VAL A 28 -4.01 8.18 3.83
CA VAL A 28 -5.05 8.72 4.71
C VAL A 28 -5.10 7.97 6.03
N LEU A 29 -5.14 6.63 5.98
CA LEU A 29 -5.12 5.79 7.19
C LEU A 29 -3.86 6.02 8.02
N TYR A 30 -2.69 6.08 7.39
CA TYR A 30 -1.42 6.36 8.05
C TYR A 30 -1.49 7.67 8.85
N LYS A 31 -1.82 8.79 8.19
CA LYS A 31 -1.71 10.12 8.82
C LYS A 31 -2.86 10.42 9.77
N SER A 32 -4.09 10.13 9.35
CA SER A 32 -5.30 10.59 10.04
C SER A 32 -5.79 9.62 11.12
N PHE A 33 -5.32 8.37 11.09
CA PHE A 33 -5.76 7.35 12.03
C PHE A 33 -4.59 6.75 12.79
N PHE A 34 -3.66 6.09 12.09
CA PHE A 34 -2.60 5.33 12.76
C PHE A 34 -1.63 6.22 13.51
N ASP A 35 -1.28 7.37 12.93
CA ASP A 35 -0.39 8.35 13.54
C ASP A 35 -1.12 9.44 14.33
N SER A 36 -2.45 9.35 14.52
CA SER A 36 -3.15 10.30 15.39
C SER A 36 -2.53 10.29 16.79
N PRO A 37 -2.27 11.45 17.42
CA PRO A 37 -1.81 11.53 18.80
C PRO A 37 -2.72 10.73 19.74
N CYS A 38 -2.18 10.23 20.85
CA CYS A 38 -3.02 9.65 21.89
C CYS A 38 -3.87 10.73 22.56
N HIS A 39 -5.19 10.55 22.57
CA HIS A 39 -6.12 11.46 23.25
C HIS A 39 -6.48 10.96 24.66
N ASP A 40 -6.55 11.87 25.63
CA ASP A 40 -6.95 11.51 27.00
C ASP A 40 -8.43 11.10 27.14
N ASN A 41 -9.30 11.52 26.22
CA ASN A 41 -10.72 11.21 26.28
C ASN A 41 -10.98 9.75 25.89
N SER A 42 -11.46 8.93 26.82
CA SER A 42 -11.74 7.51 26.61
C SER A 42 -12.82 7.21 25.57
N TYR A 43 -13.66 8.19 25.23
CA TYR A 43 -14.66 8.07 24.17
C TYR A 43 -14.10 8.36 22.78
N SER A 44 -12.89 8.91 22.68
CA SER A 44 -12.26 9.19 21.40
C SER A 44 -11.69 7.92 20.77
N TYR A 45 -11.81 7.78 19.45
CA TYR A 45 -11.24 6.62 18.75
C TYR A 45 -9.72 6.61 18.83
N ASP A 46 -9.07 7.76 18.97
CA ASP A 46 -7.63 7.90 19.10
C ASP A 46 -7.12 7.79 20.56
N HIS A 47 -7.99 7.40 21.49
CA HIS A 47 -7.63 7.16 22.89
C HIS A 47 -6.57 6.07 23.04
N CYS A 48 -5.60 6.30 23.92
CA CYS A 48 -4.64 5.30 24.35
C CYS A 48 -4.79 5.07 25.85
N GLU A 49 -5.14 3.84 26.22
CA GLU A 49 -5.31 3.47 27.63
C GLU A 49 -3.99 3.64 28.40
N PRO A 50 -4.02 4.26 29.59
CA PRO A 50 -2.84 4.38 30.43
C PRO A 50 -2.44 3.01 30.97
N ASP A 51 -1.14 2.71 30.95
CA ASP A 51 -0.59 1.48 31.52
C ASP A 51 0.82 1.76 32.07
N LYS A 52 1.06 1.34 33.32
CA LYS A 52 2.36 1.45 33.98
C LYS A 52 3.43 0.63 33.29
N SER A 53 3.05 -0.46 32.61
CA SER A 53 3.99 -1.33 31.90
C SER A 53 4.76 -0.63 30.79
N TYR A 54 4.21 0.48 30.25
CA TYR A 54 4.91 1.32 29.27
C TYR A 54 6.20 1.93 29.81
N GLU A 55 6.42 1.95 31.13
CA GLU A 55 7.69 2.38 31.72
C GLU A 55 8.87 1.50 31.29
N ARG A 56 8.62 0.23 30.92
CA ARG A 56 9.60 -0.71 30.36
C ARG A 56 10.08 -0.32 28.97
N ILE A 57 9.30 0.50 28.25
CA ILE A 57 9.68 1.06 26.96
C ILE A 57 10.43 2.37 27.19
N LYS A 58 11.53 2.55 26.45
CA LYS A 58 12.32 3.79 26.47
C LYS A 58 11.42 4.98 26.21
N GLN A 59 11.56 6.05 27.00
CA GLN A 59 10.65 7.19 27.03
C GLN A 59 10.31 7.74 25.63
N GLN A 60 11.31 7.89 24.77
CA GLN A 60 11.15 8.40 23.40
C GLN A 60 10.27 7.52 22.48
N HIS A 61 10.07 6.24 22.80
CA HIS A 61 9.32 5.27 22.01
C HIS A 61 7.96 4.89 22.63
N ARG A 62 7.64 5.39 23.84
CA ARG A 62 6.39 5.06 24.53
C ARG A 62 5.15 5.43 23.73
N GLU A 63 5.17 6.59 23.08
CA GLU A 63 4.06 7.04 22.25
C GLU A 63 3.84 6.11 21.04
N LEU A 64 4.92 5.64 20.41
CA LEU A 64 4.83 4.66 19.33
C LEU A 64 4.18 3.35 19.82
N TYR A 65 4.56 2.88 21.01
CA TYR A 65 3.99 1.68 21.62
C TYR A 65 2.48 1.83 21.87
N LYS A 66 2.07 2.95 22.47
CA LYS A 66 0.65 3.26 22.73
C LYS A 66 -0.17 3.27 21.45
N LYS A 67 0.30 3.97 20.42
CA LYS A 67 -0.37 4.03 19.11
C LYS A 67 -0.46 2.64 18.47
N PHE A 68 0.60 1.84 18.55
CA PHE A 68 0.61 0.46 18.04
C PHE A 68 -0.48 -0.39 18.70
N GLU A 69 -0.55 -0.40 20.03
CA GLU A 69 -1.56 -1.14 20.78
C GLU A 69 -2.98 -0.66 20.44
N ARG A 70 -3.20 0.66 20.44
CA ARG A 70 -4.47 1.26 20.07
C ARG A 70 -4.91 0.83 18.67
N ASN A 71 -4.03 1.00 17.67
CA ASN A 71 -4.38 0.71 16.27
C ASN A 71 -4.75 -0.77 16.09
N LEU A 72 -4.08 -1.68 16.82
CA LEU A 72 -4.43 -3.10 16.82
C LEU A 72 -5.82 -3.36 17.40
N LYS A 73 -6.14 -2.74 18.54
CA LYS A 73 -7.47 -2.84 19.16
C LYS A 73 -8.56 -2.31 18.21
N ILE A 74 -8.37 -1.16 17.57
CA ILE A 74 -9.35 -0.58 16.65
C ILE A 74 -9.58 -1.47 15.43
N ILE A 75 -8.51 -1.93 14.77
CA ILE A 75 -8.65 -2.84 13.61
C ILE A 75 -9.42 -4.10 13.98
N THR A 76 -9.21 -4.61 15.19
CA THR A 76 -9.82 -5.85 15.67
C THR A 76 -11.30 -5.67 16.03
N TYR A 77 -11.61 -4.67 16.85
CA TYR A 77 -12.91 -4.54 17.51
C TYR A 77 -13.80 -3.43 16.95
N LYS A 78 -13.24 -2.48 16.19
CA LYS A 78 -13.95 -1.29 15.70
C LYS A 78 -13.57 -0.94 14.26
N THR A 79 -13.59 -1.94 13.38
CA THR A 79 -13.19 -1.80 11.97
C THR A 79 -14.04 -0.77 11.22
N GLU A 80 -15.28 -0.54 11.66
CA GLU A 80 -16.23 0.44 11.12
C GLU A 80 -15.67 1.87 11.03
N HIS A 81 -14.73 2.24 11.92
CA HIS A 81 -14.06 3.54 11.85
C HIS A 81 -13.27 3.76 10.55
N TYR A 82 -12.99 2.69 9.81
CA TYR A 82 -12.25 2.73 8.55
C TYR A 82 -13.13 2.52 7.31
N GLU A 83 -14.46 2.44 7.44
CA GLU A 83 -15.38 2.03 6.35
C GLU A 83 -15.21 2.80 5.04
N ASN A 84 -14.92 4.09 5.11
CA ASN A 84 -14.71 4.93 3.93
C ASN A 84 -13.40 4.63 3.17
N PHE A 85 -12.50 3.85 3.76
CA PHE A 85 -11.15 3.58 3.25
C PHE A 85 -10.89 2.08 3.08
N GLU A 86 -11.13 1.28 4.11
CA GLU A 86 -10.87 -0.15 4.08
C GLU A 86 -11.59 -0.87 5.21
N THR A 87 -12.32 -1.94 4.91
CA THR A 87 -12.98 -2.80 5.90
C THR A 87 -12.36 -4.19 5.99
N ASN A 88 -11.50 -4.56 5.03
CA ASN A 88 -10.80 -5.83 5.07
C ASN A 88 -9.70 -5.79 6.15
N LYS A 89 -9.93 -6.52 7.25
CA LYS A 89 -8.99 -6.60 8.38
C LYS A 89 -7.57 -6.99 7.97
N ASP A 90 -7.39 -7.96 7.08
CA ASP A 90 -6.05 -8.33 6.59
C ASP A 90 -5.33 -7.16 5.90
N LYS A 91 -6.08 -6.36 5.14
CA LYS A 91 -5.52 -5.21 4.40
C LYS A 91 -5.25 -4.03 5.33
N LEU A 92 -6.07 -3.84 6.36
CA LEU A 92 -5.77 -2.93 7.47
C LEU A 92 -4.51 -3.37 8.22
N CYS A 93 -4.34 -4.66 8.52
CA CYS A 93 -3.10 -5.17 9.12
C CYS A 93 -1.89 -4.89 8.22
N PHE A 94 -2.03 -5.07 6.90
CA PHE A 94 -0.99 -4.74 5.93
C PHE A 94 -0.61 -3.25 5.99
N TYR A 95 -1.60 -2.34 6.04
CA TYR A 95 -1.36 -0.91 6.18
C TYR A 95 -0.75 -0.53 7.55
N LEU A 96 -1.20 -1.16 8.64
CA LEU A 96 -0.65 -0.94 9.97
C LEU A 96 0.82 -1.39 10.06
N LYS A 97 1.17 -2.52 9.44
CA LYS A 97 2.56 -3.00 9.36
C LYS A 97 3.46 -2.01 8.66
N TYR A 98 2.98 -1.45 7.54
CA TYR A 98 3.70 -0.39 6.87
C TYR A 98 3.96 0.80 7.79
N TRP A 99 2.92 1.30 8.47
CA TRP A 99 3.04 2.41 9.43
C TRP A 99 4.02 2.10 10.56
N PHE A 100 3.94 0.90 11.12
CA PHE A 100 4.80 0.49 12.22
C PHE A 100 6.26 0.42 11.78
N TYR A 101 6.54 -0.21 10.63
CA TYR A 101 7.90 -0.33 10.09
C TYR A 101 8.50 1.04 9.73
N ASP A 102 7.71 1.94 9.12
CA ASP A 102 8.14 3.31 8.84
C ASP A 102 8.52 4.07 10.12
N ASN A 103 7.71 3.93 11.19
CA ASN A 103 7.97 4.58 12.47
C ASN A 103 9.17 4.00 13.22
N LEU A 104 9.38 2.68 13.18
CA LEU A 104 10.58 2.07 13.76
C LEU A 104 11.85 2.62 13.11
N ILE A 105 11.83 2.81 11.79
CA ILE A 105 12.97 3.33 11.02
C ILE A 105 13.14 4.83 11.25
N SER A 106 12.08 5.63 11.16
CA SER A 106 12.15 7.09 11.31
C SER A 106 12.59 7.52 12.71
N LYS A 107 12.24 6.74 13.73
CA LYS A 107 12.65 6.97 15.13
C LYS A 107 13.98 6.30 15.49
N SER A 108 14.67 5.70 14.52
CA SER A 108 15.96 5.03 14.71
C SER A 108 15.93 4.01 15.85
N VAL A 109 14.87 3.20 15.95
CA VAL A 109 14.72 2.16 16.97
C VAL A 109 15.81 1.12 16.77
N THR A 110 16.55 0.82 17.84
CA THR A 110 17.62 -0.20 17.80
C THR A 110 17.04 -1.61 17.85
N GLN A 111 17.89 -2.62 17.57
CA GLN A 111 17.48 -4.02 17.67
C GLN A 111 17.01 -4.37 19.10
N ASP A 112 17.78 -4.01 20.13
CA ASP A 112 17.44 -4.29 21.53
C ASP A 112 16.15 -3.57 21.97
N GLU A 113 15.96 -2.32 21.53
CA GLU A 113 14.74 -1.57 21.81
C GLU A 113 13.51 -2.23 21.17
N PHE A 114 13.66 -2.75 19.95
CA PHE A 114 12.60 -3.47 19.25
C PHE A 114 12.31 -4.85 19.86
N GLU A 115 13.33 -5.57 20.31
CA GLU A 115 13.15 -6.84 21.02
C GLU A 115 12.39 -6.63 22.33
N ASN A 116 12.72 -5.58 23.10
CA ASN A 116 12.00 -5.23 24.31
C ASN A 116 10.55 -4.80 24.01
N PHE A 117 10.32 -4.08 22.91
CA PHE A 117 8.97 -3.77 22.41
C PHE A 117 8.15 -5.04 22.18
N LEU A 118 8.70 -5.99 21.41
CA LEU A 118 8.02 -7.24 21.08
C LEU A 118 7.81 -8.13 22.32
N ALA A 119 8.77 -8.17 23.24
CA ALA A 119 8.65 -8.92 24.49
C ALA A 119 7.46 -8.41 25.30
N LEU A 120 7.38 -7.09 25.54
CA LEU A 120 6.25 -6.49 26.26
C LEU A 120 4.91 -6.78 25.58
N TRP A 121 4.85 -6.62 24.26
CA TRP A 121 3.61 -6.92 23.51
C TRP A 121 3.22 -8.41 23.63
N ASN A 122 4.17 -9.32 23.50
CA ASN A 122 3.90 -10.76 23.58
C ASN A 122 3.43 -11.20 24.96
N GLU A 123 3.93 -10.59 26.03
CA GLU A 123 3.47 -10.84 27.40
C GLU A 123 2.00 -10.41 27.58
N GLN A 124 1.60 -9.28 26.99
CA GLN A 124 0.31 -8.65 27.30
C GLN A 124 -0.79 -8.90 26.26
N LYS A 125 -0.44 -9.31 25.04
CA LYS A 125 -1.41 -9.41 23.92
C LYS A 125 -2.61 -10.31 24.24
N SER A 126 -2.43 -11.35 25.04
CA SER A 126 -3.52 -12.28 25.40
C SER A 126 -4.60 -11.63 26.25
N GLU A 127 -4.22 -10.64 27.08
CA GLU A 127 -5.14 -9.86 27.91
C GLU A 127 -5.65 -8.64 27.15
N LYS A 128 -4.74 -7.88 26.53
CA LYS A 128 -5.05 -6.60 25.89
C LYS A 128 -5.76 -6.72 24.55
N CYS A 129 -5.49 -7.80 23.81
CA CYS A 129 -6.11 -8.01 22.51
C CYS A 129 -6.13 -9.49 22.12
N LYS A 130 -6.93 -10.28 22.85
CA LYS A 130 -7.06 -11.72 22.63
C LYS A 130 -7.45 -12.10 21.20
N GLU A 131 -8.27 -11.27 20.56
CA GLU A 131 -8.79 -11.49 19.19
C GLU A 131 -7.96 -10.76 18.11
N CYS A 132 -6.82 -10.17 18.46
CA CYS A 132 -5.96 -9.50 17.48
C CYS A 132 -5.35 -10.49 16.48
N ASP A 133 -5.86 -10.49 15.25
CA ASP A 133 -5.39 -11.36 14.17
C ASP A 133 -4.20 -10.78 13.38
N CYS A 134 -3.88 -9.49 13.57
CA CYS A 134 -2.69 -8.87 12.98
C CYS A 134 -1.42 -9.39 13.69
N GLN A 135 -0.81 -10.42 13.12
CA GLN A 135 0.42 -11.03 13.64
C GLN A 135 1.66 -10.24 13.22
N PHE A 136 2.67 -10.12 14.09
CA PHE A 136 3.97 -9.52 13.80
C PHE A 136 5.06 -10.55 14.06
N GLU A 137 5.47 -11.27 13.02
CA GLU A 137 6.41 -12.37 13.13
C GLU A 137 7.88 -11.96 12.94
N ILE A 138 8.13 -10.74 12.47
CA ILE A 138 9.48 -10.24 12.23
C ILE A 138 10.08 -9.72 13.54
N ASN A 139 11.24 -10.25 13.91
CA ASN A 139 11.97 -9.87 15.12
C ASN A 139 13.31 -9.18 14.84
N LYS A 140 13.69 -8.96 13.58
CA LYS A 140 14.94 -8.28 13.21
C LYS A 140 14.66 -6.95 12.49
N ILE A 141 15.28 -5.88 12.96
CA ILE A 141 15.21 -4.55 12.32
C ILE A 141 15.74 -4.61 10.88
N SER A 142 16.78 -5.40 10.60
CA SER A 142 17.28 -5.58 9.23
C SER A 142 16.23 -6.19 8.29
N ALA A 143 15.47 -7.17 8.75
CA ALA A 143 14.37 -7.76 7.99
C ALA A 143 13.22 -6.75 7.80
N ILE A 144 12.94 -5.91 8.79
CA ILE A 144 11.95 -4.82 8.68
C ILE A 144 12.36 -3.82 7.62
N LYS A 145 13.63 -3.39 7.61
CA LYS A 145 14.19 -2.49 6.60
C LYS A 145 14.02 -3.05 5.19
N GLU A 146 14.31 -4.34 5.02
CA GLU A 146 14.10 -5.05 3.77
C GLU A 146 12.63 -5.07 3.32
N LEU A 147 11.71 -5.51 4.19
CA LEU A 147 10.28 -5.55 3.88
C LEU A 147 9.73 -4.16 3.59
N LYS A 148 10.15 -3.15 4.37
CA LYS A 148 9.73 -1.76 4.20
C LYS A 148 10.03 -1.24 2.81
N SER A 149 11.21 -1.54 2.24
CA SER A 149 11.52 -1.15 0.87
C SER A 149 10.50 -1.68 -0.15
N ILE A 150 10.05 -2.92 0.03
CA ILE A 150 9.05 -3.54 -0.84
C ILE A 150 7.66 -2.94 -0.61
N TYR A 151 7.33 -2.61 0.65
CA TYR A 151 6.13 -1.84 0.93
C TYR A 151 6.16 -0.46 0.24
N ASP A 152 7.30 0.22 0.23
CA ASP A 152 7.41 1.51 -0.46
C ASP A 152 7.11 1.35 -1.94
N TYR A 153 7.69 0.33 -2.59
CA TYR A 153 7.33 -0.03 -3.96
C TYR A 153 5.82 -0.25 -4.11
N PHE A 154 5.17 -0.96 -3.18
CA PHE A 154 3.71 -1.11 -3.19
C PHE A 154 2.99 0.23 -3.21
N LEU A 155 3.39 1.22 -2.40
CA LEU A 155 2.72 2.52 -2.36
C LEU A 155 2.69 3.19 -3.73
N PHE A 156 3.80 3.11 -4.48
CA PHE A 156 3.88 3.63 -5.84
C PHE A 156 2.98 2.85 -6.80
N THR A 157 2.88 1.53 -6.65
CA THR A 157 1.94 0.74 -7.46
C THR A 157 0.48 1.10 -7.18
N ASP A 158 0.14 1.38 -5.92
CA ASP A 158 -1.21 1.73 -5.49
C ASP A 158 -1.59 3.14 -5.97
N ALA A 159 -0.69 4.11 -5.80
CA ALA A 159 -0.88 5.50 -6.20
C ALA A 159 -1.00 5.66 -7.73
N TYR A 160 -0.06 5.09 -8.49
CA TYR A 160 0.04 5.36 -9.92
C TYR A 160 -0.71 4.36 -10.80
N LYS A 161 -1.05 3.17 -10.27
CA LYS A 161 -1.81 2.08 -10.92
C LYS A 161 -1.23 1.54 -12.24
N LYS A 162 -0.18 2.16 -12.78
CA LYS A 162 0.50 1.82 -14.03
C LYS A 162 2.00 1.94 -13.87
N ILE A 163 2.72 0.86 -14.18
CA ILE A 163 4.19 0.84 -14.12
C ILE A 163 4.83 1.92 -15.01
N SER A 164 4.25 2.22 -16.18
CA SER A 164 4.78 3.27 -17.06
C SER A 164 4.70 4.66 -16.43
N LYS A 165 3.65 4.93 -15.62
CA LYS A 165 3.50 6.20 -14.91
C LYS A 165 4.49 6.28 -13.75
N ILE A 166 4.66 5.18 -13.01
CA ILE A 166 5.71 5.05 -11.98
C ILE A 166 7.07 5.43 -12.58
N ASN A 167 7.49 4.79 -13.67
CA ASN A 167 8.81 5.06 -14.28
C ASN A 167 8.97 6.53 -14.70
N ASN A 168 7.95 7.14 -15.32
CA ASN A 168 8.02 8.53 -15.75
C ASN A 168 8.09 9.52 -14.57
N GLU A 169 7.27 9.31 -13.54
CA GLU A 169 7.17 10.23 -12.39
C GLU A 169 8.35 10.04 -11.41
N ILE A 170 8.79 8.79 -11.20
CA ILE A 170 9.85 8.45 -10.25
C ILE A 170 11.25 8.65 -10.84
N SER A 171 11.45 8.49 -12.16
CA SER A 171 12.79 8.64 -12.78
C SER A 171 13.47 9.98 -12.51
N LYS A 172 12.70 11.00 -12.15
CA LYS A 172 13.18 12.36 -11.84
C LYS A 172 13.38 12.61 -10.34
N LYS A 173 13.07 11.64 -9.48
CA LYS A 173 13.11 11.77 -8.01
C LYS A 173 14.39 11.17 -7.45
N ILE A 174 14.87 11.74 -6.35
CA ILE A 174 16.11 11.30 -5.67
C ILE A 174 16.06 9.85 -5.21
N TYR A 175 14.85 9.31 -4.99
CA TYR A 175 14.60 7.95 -4.53
C TYR A 175 14.36 6.95 -5.67
N CYS A 176 14.56 7.32 -6.94
CA CYS A 176 14.31 6.41 -8.08
C CYS A 176 15.04 5.08 -7.95
N GLN A 177 16.35 5.14 -7.72
CA GLN A 177 17.18 3.94 -7.58
C GLN A 177 16.74 3.08 -6.38
N TYR A 178 16.28 3.70 -5.30
CA TYR A 178 15.74 3.00 -4.14
C TYR A 178 14.48 2.19 -4.50
N ILE A 179 13.55 2.80 -5.24
CA ILE A 179 12.30 2.12 -5.67
C ILE A 179 12.57 1.04 -6.72
N ASP A 180 13.51 1.26 -7.64
CA ASP A 180 13.93 0.23 -8.61
C ASP A 180 14.55 -0.97 -7.89
N ASN A 181 15.40 -0.73 -6.89
CA ASN A 181 15.98 -1.79 -6.07
C ASN A 181 14.90 -2.54 -5.27
N ALA A 182 13.91 -1.84 -4.73
CA ALA A 182 12.78 -2.46 -4.04
C ALA A 182 11.95 -3.38 -4.96
N LYS A 183 11.73 -2.96 -6.21
CA LYS A 183 11.06 -3.79 -7.24
C LYS A 183 11.86 -5.06 -7.57
N ILE A 184 13.18 -4.93 -7.72
CA ILE A 184 14.08 -6.08 -7.95
C ILE A 184 14.00 -7.03 -6.75
N LYS A 185 14.09 -6.48 -5.54
CA LYS A 185 14.00 -7.24 -4.30
C LYS A 185 12.68 -7.99 -4.16
N TYR A 186 11.54 -7.35 -4.45
CA TYR A 186 10.24 -8.03 -4.50
C TYR A 186 10.27 -9.26 -5.43
N SER A 187 10.87 -9.12 -6.61
CA SER A 187 10.94 -10.19 -7.60
C SER A 187 11.79 -11.36 -7.09
N LEU A 188 12.95 -11.06 -6.49
CA LEU A 188 13.82 -12.05 -5.86
C LEU A 188 13.15 -12.75 -4.68
N ASP A 189 12.54 -11.98 -3.77
CA ASP A 189 11.89 -12.51 -2.58
C ASP A 189 10.67 -13.36 -2.94
N LYS A 190 9.97 -13.05 -4.04
CA LYS A 190 8.91 -13.90 -4.58
C LYS A 190 9.43 -15.30 -4.95
N GLU A 191 10.56 -15.38 -5.65
CA GLU A 191 11.17 -16.66 -6.03
C GLU A 191 11.73 -17.44 -4.82
N ILE A 192 12.41 -16.73 -3.92
CA ILE A 192 13.00 -17.30 -2.70
C ILE A 192 11.90 -17.82 -1.78
N CYS A 193 10.89 -17.00 -1.52
CA CYS A 193 9.81 -17.36 -0.62
C CYS A 193 8.89 -18.41 -1.21
N ALA A 194 8.78 -18.59 -2.53
CA ALA A 194 8.07 -19.73 -3.10
C ALA A 194 8.56 -21.09 -2.53
N LYS A 195 9.84 -21.18 -2.15
CA LYS A 195 10.49 -22.39 -1.62
C LYS A 195 10.70 -22.39 -0.10
N ARG A 196 10.49 -21.25 0.57
CA ARG A 196 10.75 -21.06 2.00
C ARG A 196 9.47 -20.73 2.78
N SER A 197 9.50 -21.03 4.07
CA SER A 197 8.38 -20.82 4.98
C SER A 197 8.81 -20.28 6.34
N ASP A 198 9.98 -19.64 6.43
CA ASP A 198 10.41 -18.93 7.63
C ASP A 198 9.54 -17.68 7.90
N HIS A 199 9.74 -17.06 9.07
CA HIS A 199 8.97 -15.88 9.50
C HIS A 199 8.96 -14.76 8.46
N TYR A 200 10.10 -14.51 7.80
CA TYR A 200 10.20 -13.50 6.74
C TYR A 200 9.30 -13.84 5.56
N CYS A 201 9.38 -15.07 5.06
CA CYS A 201 8.62 -15.50 3.90
C CYS A 201 7.12 -15.67 4.17
N ARG A 202 6.72 -16.00 5.41
CA ARG A 202 5.29 -16.01 5.80
C ARG A 202 4.70 -14.61 5.78
N GLU A 203 5.41 -13.64 6.34
CA GLU A 203 5.04 -12.22 6.31
C GLU A 203 4.97 -11.69 4.88
N PHE A 204 6.00 -11.97 4.07
CA PHE A 204 6.03 -11.59 2.65
C PHE A 204 4.83 -12.14 1.89
N LYS A 205 4.53 -13.44 1.98
CA LYS A 205 3.41 -14.07 1.25
C LYS A 205 2.06 -13.54 1.69
N LYS A 206 1.82 -13.48 3.01
CA LYS A 206 0.53 -13.12 3.59
C LYS A 206 0.15 -11.68 3.27
N TYR A 207 1.12 -10.78 3.35
CA TYR A 207 0.87 -9.34 3.31
C TYR A 207 1.42 -8.71 2.03
N ILE A 208 2.68 -8.93 1.66
CA ILE A 208 3.28 -8.20 0.53
C ILE A 208 2.83 -8.77 -0.83
N GLU A 209 3.07 -10.06 -1.07
CA GLU A 209 2.76 -10.69 -2.35
C GLU A 209 1.28 -10.60 -2.69
N LYS A 210 0.41 -10.93 -1.72
CA LYS A 210 -1.05 -10.88 -1.84
C LYS A 210 -1.53 -9.55 -2.42
N TYR A 211 -1.09 -8.41 -1.89
CA TYR A 211 -1.61 -7.10 -2.29
C TYR A 211 -0.89 -6.51 -3.52
N LEU A 212 0.40 -6.81 -3.73
CA LEU A 212 1.10 -6.43 -4.95
C LEU A 212 0.54 -7.15 -6.19
N VAL A 213 0.28 -8.46 -6.09
CA VAL A 213 -0.35 -9.23 -7.18
C VAL A 213 -1.75 -8.70 -7.49
N GLN A 214 -2.54 -8.36 -6.46
CA GLN A 214 -3.86 -7.75 -6.67
C GLN A 214 -3.78 -6.43 -7.44
N ASN A 215 -2.80 -5.57 -7.14
CA ASN A 215 -2.60 -4.32 -7.87
C ASN A 215 -2.20 -4.57 -9.34
N GLN A 216 -1.32 -5.52 -9.60
CA GLN A 216 -0.96 -5.92 -10.96
C GLN A 216 -2.16 -6.48 -11.74
N LEU A 217 -3.00 -7.31 -11.11
CA LEU A 217 -4.21 -7.85 -11.74
C LEU A 217 -5.24 -6.76 -12.07
N LYS A 218 -5.41 -5.76 -11.18
CA LYS A 218 -6.27 -4.59 -11.45
C LYS A 218 -5.78 -3.83 -12.68
N GLU A 219 -4.47 -3.62 -12.81
CA GLU A 219 -3.88 -2.97 -13.98
C GLU A 219 -4.20 -3.74 -15.28
N THR A 220 -4.05 -5.07 -15.28
CA THR A 220 -4.33 -5.92 -16.45
C THR A 220 -5.79 -5.84 -16.86
N LYS A 221 -6.73 -5.96 -15.91
CA LYS A 221 -8.18 -5.85 -16.17
C LYS A 221 -8.55 -4.48 -16.76
N MET A 222 -7.95 -3.40 -16.26
CA MET A 222 -8.15 -2.06 -16.82
C MET A 222 -7.64 -1.94 -18.27
N LYS A 223 -6.51 -2.57 -18.61
CA LYS A 223 -5.98 -2.60 -19.98
C LYS A 223 -6.94 -3.35 -20.92
N GLU A 224 -7.43 -4.51 -20.50
CA GLU A 224 -8.39 -5.31 -21.27
C GLU A 224 -9.71 -4.56 -21.53
N GLN A 225 -10.26 -3.88 -20.52
CA GLN A 225 -11.48 -3.08 -20.68
C GLN A 225 -11.29 -1.93 -21.68
N LYS A 226 -10.14 -1.22 -21.62
CA LYS A 226 -9.81 -0.16 -22.57
C LYS A 226 -9.64 -0.68 -24.00
N ALA A 227 -9.01 -1.84 -24.17
CA ALA A 227 -8.88 -2.48 -25.47
C ALA A 227 -10.25 -2.85 -26.06
N LYS A 228 -11.14 -3.43 -25.24
CA LYS A 228 -12.54 -3.73 -25.64
C LYS A 228 -13.32 -2.48 -26.02
N GLN A 229 -13.16 -1.38 -25.29
CA GLN A 229 -13.82 -0.10 -25.59
C GLN A 229 -13.32 0.50 -26.91
N LYS A 230 -11.99 0.50 -27.14
CA LYS A 230 -11.39 0.95 -28.39
C LYS A 230 -11.87 0.12 -29.59
N MET A 231 -11.96 -1.21 -29.42
CA MET A 231 -12.48 -2.10 -30.46
C MET A 231 -13.94 -1.78 -30.79
N LYS A 232 -14.81 -1.59 -29.79
CA LYS A 232 -16.21 -1.17 -30.00
C LYS A 232 -16.30 0.16 -30.74
N GLN A 233 -15.47 1.14 -30.38
CA GLN A 233 -15.44 2.45 -31.03
C GLN A 233 -15.02 2.35 -32.49
N ASN A 234 -14.00 1.54 -32.79
CA ASN A 234 -13.56 1.29 -34.17
C ASN A 234 -14.66 0.62 -35.01
N ILE A 235 -15.37 -0.38 -34.47
CA ILE A 235 -16.50 -1.03 -35.16
C ILE A 235 -17.60 -0.01 -35.47
N LEU A 236 -17.95 0.85 -34.50
CA LEU A 236 -18.96 1.89 -34.68
C LEU A 236 -18.56 2.88 -35.80
N LEU A 237 -17.30 3.32 -35.81
CA LEU A 237 -16.74 4.17 -36.86
C LEU A 237 -16.81 3.50 -38.25
N SER A 238 -16.47 2.21 -38.35
CA SER A 238 -16.57 1.46 -39.59
C SER A 238 -18.00 1.34 -40.10
N LEU A 239 -18.96 1.06 -39.21
CA LEU A 239 -20.39 1.00 -39.58
C LEU A 239 -20.92 2.35 -40.06
N LEU A 240 -20.53 3.45 -39.41
CA LEU A 240 -20.85 4.82 -39.84
C LEU A 240 -20.31 5.13 -41.24
N LEU A 241 -19.05 4.76 -41.51
CA LEU A 241 -18.43 4.92 -42.82
C LEU A 241 -19.18 4.14 -43.91
N ILE A 242 -19.53 2.88 -43.64
CA ILE A 242 -20.31 2.05 -44.58
C ILE A 242 -21.68 2.69 -44.86
N PHE A 243 -22.34 3.21 -43.82
CA PHE A 243 -23.63 3.88 -43.97
C PHE A 243 -23.53 5.16 -44.82
N ILE A 244 -22.52 5.99 -44.59
CA ILE A 244 -22.26 7.21 -45.37
C ILE A 244 -21.96 6.86 -46.84
N ILE A 245 -21.10 5.87 -47.10
CA ILE A 245 -20.79 5.40 -48.45
C ILE A 245 -22.07 4.91 -49.16
N SER A 246 -22.91 4.17 -48.44
CA SER A 246 -24.19 3.67 -48.97
C SER A 246 -25.11 4.81 -49.38
N ILE A 247 -25.22 5.87 -48.57
CA ILE A 247 -26.00 7.07 -48.90
C ILE A 247 -25.43 7.78 -50.13
N LEU A 248 -24.11 7.95 -50.19
CA LEU A 248 -23.44 8.62 -51.32
C LEU A 248 -23.65 7.87 -52.63
N LEU A 249 -23.59 6.53 -52.61
CA LEU A 249 -23.86 5.69 -53.78
C LEU A 249 -25.31 5.84 -54.27
N VAL A 250 -26.29 5.87 -53.35
CA VAL A 250 -27.70 6.11 -53.69
C VAL A 250 -27.89 7.49 -54.31
N LEU A 251 -27.27 8.53 -53.74
CA LEU A 251 -27.33 9.90 -54.28
C LEU A 251 -26.70 10.00 -55.68
N LEU A 252 -25.54 9.37 -55.89
CA LEU A 252 -24.89 9.28 -57.21
C LEU A 252 -25.80 8.63 -58.24
N PHE A 253 -26.44 7.51 -57.88
CA PHE A 253 -27.35 6.79 -58.77
C PHE A 253 -28.54 7.67 -59.18
N LEU A 254 -29.14 8.39 -58.22
CA LEU A 254 -30.23 9.34 -58.47
C LEU A 254 -29.80 10.50 -59.38
N ILE A 255 -28.58 11.02 -59.23
CA ILE A 255 -28.06 12.08 -60.10
C ILE A 255 -27.91 11.59 -61.55
N PHE A 256 -27.41 10.36 -61.74
CA PHE A 256 -27.26 9.76 -63.07
C PHE A 256 -28.60 9.51 -63.78
N GLU A 257 -29.68 9.20 -63.05
CA GLU A 257 -31.02 9.05 -63.65
C GLU A 257 -31.66 10.38 -64.06
N ILE A 258 -31.25 11.50 -63.46
CA ILE A 258 -31.88 12.81 -63.66
C ILE A 258 -31.15 13.65 -64.72
N LEU A 259 -29.86 13.39 -65.01
CA LEU A 259 -29.14 14.05 -66.11
C LEU A 259 -29.37 13.29 -67.44
N PRO A 260 -30.07 13.88 -68.42
CA PRO A 260 -30.28 13.30 -69.74
C PRO A 260 -29.06 13.42 -70.66
#